data_AF-A0A847H533-F1
#
_entry.id   AF-A0A847H533-F1
#
_cell.length_a   1.000
_cell.length_b   1.000
_cell.length_c   1.000
_cell.angle_alpha   90.00
_cell.angle_beta   90.00
_cell.angle_gamma   90.00
#
_symmetry.space_group_name_H-M   'P 1'
#
loop_
_entity.id
_entity.type
_entity.pdbx_description
1 polymer ?
#
loop_
_entity_poly.entity_id
_entity_poly.type
_entity_poly.pdbx_seq_one_letter_code
_entity_poly.pdbx_strand_id
1 'polypeptide(L)' 'MNKDCLKEKINSLRDIRNHNWQALILTIGGTLALLFNMDTALRKLFFALGIVVIFILINAYFEKENRIRKYIKEMEKEK' A
#
# COMPACT_ATOMS: atom_id res chain seq x y z
N MET A 1 18.49 -19.05 -5.53
CA MET A 1 18.36 -17.79 -6.29
C MET A 1 19.55 -16.93 -5.92
N ASN A 2 20.22 -16.22 -6.84
CA ASN A 2 21.41 -15.44 -6.44
C ASN A 2 21.01 -14.38 -5.37
N LYS A 3 21.84 -14.18 -4.34
CA LYS A 3 21.59 -13.22 -3.25
C LYS A 3 21.35 -11.81 -3.79
N ASP A 4 22.05 -11.44 -4.87
CA ASP A 4 21.84 -10.15 -5.54
C ASP A 4 20.44 -10.04 -6.17
N CYS A 5 19.96 -11.12 -6.79
CA CYS A 5 18.60 -11.19 -7.35
C CYS A 5 17.53 -11.09 -6.25
N LEU A 6 17.73 -11.73 -5.10
CA LEU A 6 16.84 -11.60 -3.93
C LEU A 6 16.81 -10.15 -3.41
N LYS A 7 17.97 -9.50 -3.35
CA LYS A 7 18.10 -8.11 -2.89
C LYS A 7 17.39 -7.13 -3.83
N GLU A 8 17.55 -7.27 -5.14
CA GLU A 8 16.83 -6.47 -6.13
C GLU A 8 15.32 -6.67 -6.02
N LYS A 9 14.87 -7.91 -5.81
CA LYS A 9 13.44 -8.23 -5.64
C LYS A 9 12.85 -7.59 -4.38
N ILE A 10 13.61 -7.57 -3.28
CA ILE A 10 13.22 -6.87 -2.05
C ILE A 10 13.14 -5.36 -2.28
N ASN A 11 14.11 -4.77 -2.97
CA ASN A 11 14.09 -3.34 -3.30
C ASN A 11 12.86 -2.98 -4.14
N SER A 12 12.58 -3.75 -5.20
CA SER A 12 11.38 -3.55 -6.02
C SER A 12 10.09 -3.65 -5.20
N LEU A 13 9.97 -4.65 -4.31
CA LEU A 13 8.80 -4.77 -3.43
C LEU A 13 8.68 -3.62 -2.44
N ARG A 14 9.81 -3.11 -1.92
CA ARG A 14 9.84 -1.96 -1.01
C ARG A 14 9.37 -0.70 -1.73
N ASP A 15 9.76 -0.51 -2.98
CA ASP A 15 9.30 0.61 -3.79
C ASP A 15 7.80 0.52 -4.03
N ILE A 16 7.28 -0.64 -4.44
CA ILE A 16 5.84 -0.84 -4.62
C ILE A 16 5.08 -0.57 -3.31
N ARG A 17 5.58 -1.08 -2.19
CA ARG A 17 5.00 -0.84 -0.86
C ARG A 17 4.96 0.66 -0.52
N ASN A 18 6.03 1.39 -0.83
CA ASN A 18 6.10 2.83 -0.58
C ASN A 18 5.12 3.61 -1.47
N HIS A 19 4.95 3.23 -2.74
CA HIS A 19 3.93 3.82 -3.61
C HIS A 19 2.51 3.54 -3.10
N ASN A 20 2.23 2.32 -2.63
CA ASN A 20 0.94 2.01 -1.99
C ASN A 20 0.70 2.86 -0.75
N TRP A 21 1.74 3.11 0.05
CA TRP A 21 1.65 3.97 1.23
C TRP A 21 1.38 5.43 0.86
N GLN A 22 2.06 5.96 -0.15
CA GLN A 22 1.81 7.32 -0.65
C GLN A 22 0.38 7.45 -1.21
N ALA A 23 -0.05 6.47 -2.01
CA ALA A 23 -1.41 6.42 -2.54
C ALA A 23 -2.46 6.36 -1.42
N LEU A 24 -2.18 5.62 -0.34
CA LEU A 24 -3.05 5.56 0.84
C LEU A 24 -3.19 6.93 1.49
N ILE A 25 -2.08 7.62 1.77
CA ILE A 25 -2.10 8.97 2.36
C ILE A 25 -2.87 9.95 1.47
N LEU A 26 -2.62 9.93 0.16
CA LEU A 26 -3.32 10.78 -0.80
C LEU A 26 -4.82 10.48 -0.84
N THR A 27 -5.20 9.20 -0.79
CA THR A 27 -6.61 8.79 -0.80
C THR A 27 -7.31 9.22 0.49
N ILE A 28 -6.68 9.06 1.65
CA ILE A 28 -7.22 9.53 2.93
C ILE A 28 -7.39 11.05 2.91
N GLY A 29 -6.35 11.78 2.53
CA GLY A 29 -6.38 13.24 2.46
C GLY A 29 -7.44 13.74 1.47
N GLY A 30 -7.51 13.15 0.28
CA GLY A 30 -8.52 13.47 -0.74
C GLY A 30 -9.94 13.14 -0.29
N THR A 31 -10.15 11.98 0.34
CA THR A 31 -11.47 11.58 0.87
C THR A 31 -11.94 12.53 1.97
N LEU A 32 -11.04 12.92 2.88
CA LEU A 32 -11.34 13.91 3.92
C LEU A 32 -11.64 15.29 3.31
N ALA A 33 -10.85 15.76 2.35
CA ALA A 33 -11.08 17.03 1.68
C ALA A 33 -12.45 17.08 0.98
N LEU A 34 -12.84 16.00 0.30
CA LEU A 34 -14.16 15.88 -0.31
C LEU A 34 -15.29 15.86 0.74
N LEU A 35 -15.04 15.28 1.91
CA LEU A 35 -16.01 15.24 3.00
C LEU A 35 -16.41 16.64 3.51
N PHE A 36 -15.47 17.58 3.52
CA PHE A 36 -15.72 18.95 3.98
C PHE A 36 -16.25 19.90 2.91
N ASN A 37 -16.03 19.61 1.61
CA ASN A 37 -16.29 20.56 0.53
C ASN A 37 -17.43 20.17 -0.44
N MET A 38 -18.04 18.98 -0.29
CA MET A 38 -19.11 18.51 -1.20
C MET A 38 -20.52 18.54 -0.61
N ASP A 39 -21.47 18.68 -1.52
CA ASP A 39 -22.90 18.53 -1.28
C ASP A 39 -23.29 17.15 -0.72
N THR A 40 -24.40 17.11 0.01
CA THR A 40 -24.75 16.00 0.91
C THR A 40 -24.83 14.61 0.24
N ALA A 41 -25.29 14.52 -1.02
CA ALA A 41 -25.42 13.25 -1.73
C ALA A 41 -24.08 12.73 -2.28
N LEU A 42 -23.33 13.59 -2.99
CA LEU A 42 -22.01 13.25 -3.55
C LEU A 42 -21.01 12.93 -2.44
N ARG A 43 -21.06 13.66 -1.32
CA ARG A 43 -20.23 13.40 -0.14
C ARG A 43 -20.32 11.96 0.35
N LYS A 44 -21.54 11.43 0.50
CA LYS A 44 -21.76 10.06 0.99
C LYS A 44 -21.18 9.02 0.03
N LEU A 45 -21.38 9.23 -1.27
CA LEU A 45 -20.87 8.35 -2.32
C LEU A 45 -19.34 8.32 -2.34
N PHE A 46 -18.69 9.49 -2.40
CA PHE A 46 -17.22 9.57 -2.42
C PHE A 46 -16.58 9.08 -1.13
N PHE A 47 -17.21 9.30 0.02
CA PHE A 47 -16.73 8.77 1.29
C PHE A 47 -16.76 7.24 1.32
N ALA A 48 -17.86 6.63 0.87
CA ALA A 48 -17.96 5.17 0.78
C ALA A 48 -16.91 4.59 -0.18
N LEU A 49 -16.74 5.19 -1.36
CA LEU A 49 -15.71 4.78 -2.31
C LEU A 49 -14.29 4.94 -1.75
N GLY A 50 -14.02 6.07 -1.09
CA GLY A 50 -12.73 6.34 -0.46
C GLY A 50 -12.37 5.29 0.58
N ILE A 51 -13.32 4.90 1.44
CA ILE A 51 -13.13 3.82 2.42
C ILE A 51 -12.78 2.50 1.73
N VAL A 52 -13.50 2.12 0.67
CA VAL A 52 -13.22 0.88 -0.05
C VAL A 52 -11.80 0.88 -0.62
N VAL A 53 -11.39 1.99 -1.26
CA VAL A 53 -10.04 2.14 -1.82
C VAL A 53 -8.97 2.09 -0.71
N ILE A 54 -9.21 2.72 0.44
CA ILE A 54 -8.33 2.67 1.61
C ILE A 54 -8.09 1.22 2.05
N PHE A 55 -9.14 0.41 2.19
CA PHE A 55 -8.99 -1.00 2.58
C PHE A 55 -8.19 -1.80 1.55
N ILE A 56 -8.40 -1.57 0.26
CA ILE A 56 -7.64 -2.21 -0.81
C ILE A 56 -6.15 -1.86 -0.71
N LEU A 57 -5.83 -0.58 -0.53
CA LEU A 57 -4.45 -0.09 -0.43
C LEU A 57 -3.75 -0.61 0.83
N ILE A 58 -4.45 -0.66 1.96
CA ILE A 58 -3.92 -1.24 3.21
C ILE A 58 -3.60 -2.73 3.01
N ASN A 59 -4.54 -3.49 2.43
CA ASN A 59 -4.30 -4.92 2.18
C ASN A 59 -3.11 -5.12 1.23
N ALA A 60 -3.04 -4.35 0.14
CA ALA A 60 -1.93 -4.40 -0.79
C ALA A 60 -0.59 -4.03 -0.12
N TYR A 61 -0.57 -3.06 0.79
CA TYR A 61 0.61 -2.71 1.57
C TYR A 61 1.11 -3.89 2.41
N PHE A 62 0.23 -4.51 3.20
CA PHE A 62 0.59 -5.63 4.07
C PHE A 62 1.00 -6.88 3.29
N GLU A 63 0.41 -7.11 2.12
CA GLU A 63 0.82 -8.21 1.25
C GLU A 63 2.29 -8.06 0.81
N LYS A 64 2.71 -6.85 0.41
CA LYS A 64 4.11 -6.60 0.03
C LYS A 64 5.05 -6.71 1.22
N GLU A 65 4.66 -6.19 2.38
CA GLU A 65 5.43 -6.31 3.63
C GLU A 65 5.68 -7.79 4.00
N ASN A 66 4.65 -8.63 3.90
CA ASN A 66 4.76 -10.06 4.18
C ASN A 66 5.71 -10.76 3.19
N ARG A 67 5.64 -10.41 1.90
CA ARG A 67 6.56 -10.95 0.88
C ARG A 67 8.01 -10.52 1.14
N ILE A 68 8.24 -9.26 1.51
CA ILE A 68 9.58 -8.76 1.88
C ILE A 68 10.13 -9.56 3.06
N ARG A 69 9.34 -9.74 4.12
CA ARG A 69 9.74 -10.53 5.30
C ARG A 69 10.04 -11.98 4.95
N LYS A 70 9.28 -12.58 4.04
CA LYS A 70 9.54 -13.94 3.54
C LYS A 70 10.91 -14.02 2.85
N TYR A 71 11.22 -13.09 1.93
CA TYR A 71 12.51 -13.10 1.23
C TYR A 71 13.71 -12.80 2.14
N ILE A 72 13.54 -11.94 3.15
CA ILE A 72 14.60 -11.71 4.15
C ILE A 72 14.90 -13.00 4.92
N LYS A 73 13.87 -13.72 5.37
CA LYS A 73 14.04 -15.02 6.05
C LYS A 73 14.70 -16.08 5.15
N GLU A 74 14.41 -16.07 3.85
CA GLU A 74 15.08 -16.97 2.89
C GLU A 74 16.57 -16.63 2.77
N MET A 75 16.94 -15.35 2.68
CA MET A 75 18.35 -14.93 2.66
C MET A 75 19.11 -15.27 3.96
N GLU A 76 18.45 -15.19 5.12
CA GLU A 76 19.05 -15.55 6.40
C GLU A 76 19.30 -17.05 6.56
N LYS A 77 18.48 -17.90 5.92
CA LYS A 77 18.66 -19.37 5.92
C LYS A 77 19.74 -19.84 4.95
N GLU A 78 20.10 -19.03 3.95
CA GLU A 78 21.21 -19.28 3.02
C GLU A 78 22.56 -18.73 3.53
N LYS A 79 22.65 -18.37 4.83
CA LYS A 79 23.91 -18.11 5.53
C LYS A 79 24.40 -19.36 6.23
#